data_AF-A0A3S2D5V5-F1
#
_entry.id   AF-A0A3S2D5V5-F1
#
_cell.length_a   1.000
_cell.length_b   1.000
_cell.length_c   1.000
_cell.angle_alpha   90.00
_cell.angle_beta   90.00
_cell.angle_gamma   90.00
#
_symmetry.space_group_name_H-M   'P 1'
#
loop_
_entity.id
_entity.type
_entity.pdbx_description
1 polymer ?
#
loop_
_entity_poly.entity_id
_entity_poly.type
_entity_poly.pdbx_seq_one_letter_code
_entity_poly.pdbx_strand_id
1 'polypeptide(L)' 'GHEGMDTDPGRATSAGDASLEYYVLSRDCWQIELLANLDKVPEAGALIMASWPKPKAGSGFPARAVAIHEAAG' A
#
# COMPACT_ATOMS: atom_id res chain seq x y z
N GLY A 1 2.35 2.37 -1.69
CA GLY A 1 2.17 1.10 -0.99
C GLY A 1 3.48 0.35 -0.97
N HIS A 2 3.56 -0.73 -0.17
CA HIS A 2 4.79 -1.51 0.05
C HIS A 2 4.45 -2.98 0.36
N GLU A 3 5.47 -3.84 0.36
CA GLU A 3 5.33 -5.29 0.64
C GLU A 3 5.32 -5.61 2.14
N GLY A 4 5.92 -4.75 2.96
CA GLY A 4 5.96 -4.92 4.43
C GLY A 4 4.59 -4.86 5.08
N MET A 5 4.49 -5.40 6.29
CA MET A 5 3.27 -5.37 7.11
C MET A 5 2.95 -3.97 7.62
N ASP A 6 3.96 -3.13 7.79
CA ASP A 6 3.82 -1.73 8.23
C ASP A 6 4.59 -0.82 7.26
N THR A 7 4.18 0.44 7.20
CA THR A 7 4.92 1.49 6.47
C THR A 7 6.27 1.79 7.12
N ASP A 8 6.29 1.74 8.45
CA ASP A 8 7.46 1.98 9.27
C ASP A 8 8.37 0.73 9.32
N PRO A 9 9.70 0.90 9.39
CA PRO A 9 10.61 -0.22 9.54
C PRO A 9 10.32 -1.00 10.82
N GLY A 10 10.42 -2.33 10.79
CA GLY A 10 10.04 -3.17 11.93
C GLY A 10 10.70 -2.83 13.27
N ARG A 11 11.92 -2.24 13.27
CA ARG A 11 12.56 -1.74 14.49
C ARG A 11 11.80 -0.56 15.12
N ALA A 12 11.29 0.35 14.30
CA ALA A 12 10.49 1.50 14.72
C ALA A 12 9.11 1.04 15.18
N THR A 13 8.43 0.21 14.38
CA THR A 13 7.12 -0.36 14.73
C THR A 13 7.17 -1.12 16.06
N SER A 14 8.21 -1.93 16.28
CA SER A 14 8.39 -2.68 17.55
C SER A 14 8.62 -1.78 18.77
N ALA A 15 9.02 -0.52 18.56
CA ALA A 15 9.15 0.50 19.58
C ALA A 15 7.89 1.39 19.70
N GLY A 16 6.83 1.13 18.93
CA GLY A 16 5.61 1.92 18.88
C GLY A 16 5.72 3.22 18.07
N ASP A 17 6.72 3.32 17.19
CA ASP A 17 6.91 4.45 16.28
C ASP A 17 6.24 4.16 14.92
N ALA A 18 5.23 4.95 14.58
CA ALA A 18 4.47 4.92 13.32
C ALA A 18 4.58 6.27 12.58
N SER A 19 5.73 6.93 12.69
CA SER A 19 5.93 8.28 12.15
C SER A 19 5.82 8.36 10.62
N LEU A 20 6.20 7.31 9.89
CA LEU A 20 6.07 7.27 8.43
C LEU A 20 4.62 7.02 8.00
N GLU A 21 3.91 6.10 8.64
CA GLU A 21 2.46 5.94 8.43
C GLU A 21 1.74 7.27 8.70
N TYR A 22 1.99 7.90 9.84
CA TYR A 22 1.36 9.17 10.19
C TYR A 22 1.68 10.25 9.16
N TYR A 23 2.92 10.33 8.69
CA TYR A 23 3.33 11.28 7.66
C TYR A 23 2.52 11.11 6.37
N VAL A 24 2.24 9.88 5.92
CA VAL A 24 1.43 9.60 4.73
C VAL A 24 -0.04 9.92 4.99
N LEU A 25 -0.64 9.34 6.02
CA LEU A 25 -2.08 9.42 6.28
C LEU A 25 -2.54 10.83 6.68
N SER A 26 -1.70 11.62 7.35
CA SER A 26 -2.01 13.01 7.73
C SER A 26 -2.15 13.96 6.53
N ARG A 27 -1.76 13.52 5.34
CA ARG A 27 -1.82 14.30 4.08
C ARG A 27 -3.04 13.96 3.23
N ASP A 28 -4.07 13.37 3.83
CA ASP A 28 -5.28 12.91 3.14
C ASP A 28 -4.94 11.92 2.00
N CYS A 29 -3.90 11.13 2.22
CA CYS A 29 -3.47 10.07 1.31
C CYS A 29 -3.84 8.71 1.88
N TRP A 30 -3.99 7.72 1.00
CA TRP A 30 -4.13 6.32 1.39
C TRP A 30 -2.85 5.55 1.14
N GLN A 31 -2.73 4.40 1.79
CA GLN A 31 -1.70 3.43 1.52
C GLN A 31 -2.26 2.01 1.43
N ILE A 32 -1.48 1.13 0.82
CA ILE A 32 -1.77 -0.30 0.70
C ILE A 32 -0.53 -1.03 1.14
N GLU A 33 -0.69 -1.86 2.16
CA GLU A 33 0.35 -2.71 2.74
C GLU A 33 0.24 -4.13 2.19
N LEU A 34 1.28 -4.94 2.41
CA LEU A 34 1.32 -6.33 1.96
C LEU A 34 1.05 -6.51 0.46
N LEU A 35 1.52 -5.56 -0.36
CA LEU A 35 1.52 -5.73 -1.82
C LEU A 35 2.40 -6.92 -2.20
N ALA A 36 2.02 -7.61 -3.28
CA ALA A 36 2.74 -8.76 -3.80
C ALA A 36 2.96 -8.62 -5.31
N ASN A 37 3.99 -9.30 -5.82
CA ASN A 37 4.38 -9.29 -7.23
C ASN A 37 4.88 -7.93 -7.75
N LEU A 38 5.46 -7.09 -6.89
CA LEU A 38 6.05 -5.81 -7.35
C LEU A 38 7.26 -6.03 -8.25
N ASP A 39 7.90 -7.20 -8.16
CA ASP A 39 8.95 -7.66 -9.08
C ASP A 39 8.45 -7.90 -10.51
N LYS A 40 7.13 -8.01 -10.71
CA LYS A 40 6.51 -8.30 -12.02
C LYS A 40 5.94 -7.07 -12.72
N VAL A 41 6.01 -5.89 -12.10
CA VAL A 41 5.55 -4.64 -12.70
C VAL A 41 6.74 -3.82 -13.20
N PRO A 42 6.59 -3.06 -14.31
CA PRO A 42 7.66 -2.17 -14.76
C PRO A 42 7.91 -1.05 -13.74
N GLU A 43 9.12 -0.48 -13.75
CA GLU A 43 9.50 0.64 -12.87
C GLU A 43 8.54 1.84 -13.01
N ALA A 44 8.00 2.07 -14.21
CA ALA A 44 7.01 3.09 -14.49
C ALA A 44 6.02 2.66 -15.58
N GLY A 45 4.87 3.33 -15.65
CA GLY A 45 3.86 3.13 -16.69
C GLY A 45 2.76 2.11 -16.37
N ALA A 46 2.85 1.40 -15.24
CA ALA A 46 1.75 0.58 -14.75
C ALA A 46 0.64 1.43 -14.11
N LEU A 47 -0.62 1.01 -14.28
CA LEU A 47 -1.76 1.51 -13.53
C LEU A 47 -2.09 0.54 -12.39
N ILE A 48 -2.21 1.05 -11.17
CA ILE A 48 -2.72 0.28 -10.03
C ILE A 48 -4.22 0.53 -9.87
N MET A 49 -5.00 -0.55 -9.83
CA MET A 49 -6.41 -0.51 -9.44
C MET A 49 -6.57 -1.28 -8.12
N ALA A 50 -7.10 -0.61 -7.11
CA ALA A 50 -7.40 -1.21 -5.81
C ALA A 50 -8.87 -1.02 -5.47
N SER A 51 -9.51 -2.06 -4.96
CA SER A 51 -10.91 -2.01 -4.54
C SER A 51 -11.10 -2.68 -3.18
N TRP A 52 -12.02 -2.14 -2.40
CA TRP A 52 -12.37 -2.60 -1.07
C TRP A 52 -13.85 -2.29 -0.78
N PRO A 53 -14.54 -3.09 0.05
CA PRO A 53 -15.79 -2.70 0.69
C PRO A 53 -15.67 -1.35 1.39
N LYS A 54 -16.73 -0.54 1.41
CA LYS A 54 -16.75 0.77 2.09
C LYS A 54 -17.40 0.65 3.48
N PRO A 55 -16.67 0.24 4.53
CA PRO A 55 -17.22 0.20 5.88
C PRO A 55 -17.62 1.60 6.36
N LYS A 56 -18.72 1.68 7.11
CA LYS A 56 -19.15 2.94 7.74
C LYS A 56 -18.09 3.36 8.77
N ALA A 57 -17.48 4.52 8.54
CA ALA A 57 -16.42 5.08 9.40
C ALA A 57 -15.21 4.16 9.61
N GLY A 58 -14.90 3.28 8.66
CA GLY A 58 -13.70 2.45 8.75
C GLY A 58 -12.44 3.24 8.37
N SER A 59 -11.36 3.01 9.12
CA SER A 59 -10.02 3.54 8.85
C SER A 59 -9.31 2.81 7.70
N GLY A 60 -9.70 1.57 7.41
CA GLY A 60 -9.15 0.74 6.35
C GLY A 60 -9.93 -0.57 6.18
N PHE A 61 -9.64 -1.31 5.11
CA PHE A 61 -10.20 -2.64 4.84
C PHE A 61 -9.28 -3.41 3.90
N PRO A 62 -9.22 -4.76 3.95
CA PRO A 62 -8.48 -5.55 2.97
C PRO A 62 -8.86 -5.19 1.52
N ALA A 63 -7.86 -4.85 0.71
CA ALA A 63 -8.08 -4.47 -0.68
C ALA A 63 -7.63 -5.58 -1.63
N ARG A 64 -8.35 -5.74 -2.75
CA ARG A 64 -7.80 -6.42 -3.91
C ARG A 64 -7.11 -5.39 -4.79
N ALA A 65 -5.78 -5.42 -4.80
CA ALA A 65 -4.95 -4.62 -5.70
C ALA A 65 -4.57 -5.45 -6.94
N VAL A 66 -4.67 -4.82 -8.12
CA VAL A 66 -4.22 -5.38 -9.40
C VAL A 66 -3.44 -4.31 -10.16
N ALA A 67 -2.35 -4.72 -10.80
CA ALA A 67 -1.62 -3.87 -11.72
C ALA A 67 -2.06 -4.17 -13.16
N ILE A 68 -2.22 -3.12 -13.95
CA ILE A 68 -2.49 -3.17 -15.39
C ILE A 68 -1.28 -2.52 -16.07
N HIS A 69 -0.57 -3.28 -16.89
CA HIS A 69 0.56 -2.80 -17.66
C HIS A 69 0.65 -3.55 -18.98
N GLU A 70 1.39 -3.00 -19.94
CA GLU A 70 1.68 -3.68 -21.20
C GLU A 70 2.38 -5.01 -20.94
N ALA A 71 2.07 -6.01 -21.76
CA ALA A 71 2.77 -7.29 -21.70
C ALA A 71 4.27 -7.08 -21.98
N ALA A 72 5.12 -7.79 -21.25
CA ALA A 72 6.54 -7.86 -21.62
C ALA A 72 6.62 -8.52 -23.01
N GLY A 73 7.25 -7.83 -23.96
CA GLY A 73 7.54 -8.34 -25.30
C GLY A 73 8.58 -9.46 -25.31
#